data_AF-A0A3C0J2U9-F1
#
_entry.id   AF-A0A3C0J2U9-F1
#
_cell.length_a   1.000
_cell.length_b   1.000
_cell.length_c   1.000
_cell.angle_alpha   90.00
_cell.angle_beta   90.00
_cell.angle_gamma   90.00
#
_symmetry.space_group_name_H-M   'P 1'
#
loop_
_entity.id
_entity.type
_entity.pdbx_description
1 polymer ?
#
loop_
_entity_poly.entity_id
_entity_poly.type
_entity_poly.pdbx_seq_one_letter_code
_entity_poly.pdbx_strand_id
1 'polypeptide(L)'
;KGVIGLASELAESAPEHRRAVDYLLGRVLVVRDLACGVSLVRSGVRLRMVTLDGDVISAGGAMTGGEAADRQGGLLARARRLEELQQKLEEAKSLVQQTELDRARAHTLLSQQQTSLEKAERELSALQLAVRGQNEKYKMARGMLPRAEDGLAGLQLELESVVAENERTSAEVSGFTSRLEAVDSARVELEAQLELQSQAMSRVRAEEAQTAASYSSLSADTAALRERVGAFEAARSKAQAELESSRAELGRLEEQERAAREEVAGALQEMERLSEAAASSALSFEGAQKQLEAARARRADELALANEAERAARTARRGQSSAGSKLADARILDARLSAECEAVAERLLTSYSISAEEAIARNLSIPACLSREDAQSEIKNLRGQLEQLGPVNHAAVEDSRNLAERYHFLEEQLADLESAQESLSEVVRECDRVCAKQFTQTFEAIRDEFSEIFQDVFGGGTADLVLDDPGNPLECGVEIVCQPPGKKLASLTLLSGGEKALAAIALLFAIMRVKPSPVCVLDEIDSALDEANVARFVELLRDVSRSVQVIIVTHRKRTMECADTLFGVTMEESGVSKVFSIRASDYRL
;
A
#
# COMPACT_ATOMS: atom_id res chain seq x y z
N LYS A 1 159.32 -1.98 8.99
CA LYS A 1 160.18 -3.04 8.40
C LYS A 1 159.89 -3.10 6.90
N GLY A 2 160.89 -2.94 6.03
CA GLY A 2 160.72 -2.90 4.56
C GLY A 2 160.91 -1.51 3.91
N VAL A 3 161.00 -0.45 4.72
CA VAL A 3 161.44 0.89 4.31
C VAL A 3 162.96 0.96 4.44
N ILE A 4 163.64 1.34 3.37
CA ILE A 4 165.11 1.43 3.31
C ILE A 4 165.58 2.80 3.79
N GLY A 5 164.86 3.87 3.45
CA GLY A 5 165.15 5.23 3.90
C GLY A 5 164.56 6.28 2.97
N LEU A 6 164.84 7.55 3.26
CA LEU A 6 164.58 8.66 2.34
C LEU A 6 165.64 8.66 1.22
N ALA A 7 165.21 8.89 -0.02
CA ALA A 7 166.11 8.91 -1.17
C ALA A 7 167.19 10.00 -1.05
N SER A 8 166.92 11.10 -0.34
CA SER A 8 167.91 12.15 -0.06
C SER A 8 169.03 11.72 0.88
N GLU A 9 168.79 10.73 1.74
CA GLU A 9 169.82 10.18 2.65
C GLU A 9 170.66 9.10 1.98
N LEU A 10 170.08 8.40 1.00
CA LEU A 10 170.72 7.33 0.24
C LEU A 10 171.52 7.84 -0.98
N ALA A 11 171.32 9.09 -1.39
CA ALA A 11 172.02 9.70 -2.50
C ALA A 11 173.31 10.41 -2.05
N GLU A 12 174.46 9.97 -2.53
CA GLU A 12 175.74 10.66 -2.31
C GLU A 12 175.82 11.95 -3.15
N SER A 13 176.19 13.07 -2.53
CA SER A 13 176.38 14.36 -3.22
C SER A 13 177.45 15.22 -2.56
N ALA A 14 178.11 16.07 -3.36
CA ALA A 14 179.07 17.06 -2.88
C ALA A 14 178.38 18.05 -1.92
N PRO A 15 179.04 18.51 -0.84
CA PRO A 15 178.42 19.27 0.25
C PRO A 15 177.73 20.57 -0.21
N GLU A 16 178.20 21.18 -1.30
CA GLU A 16 177.64 22.39 -1.91
C GLU A 16 176.22 22.18 -2.47
N HIS A 17 175.87 20.95 -2.85
CA HIS A 17 174.59 20.61 -3.50
C HIS A 17 173.61 19.88 -2.58
N ARG A 18 173.96 19.66 -1.31
CA ARG A 18 173.13 18.95 -0.32
C ARG A 18 171.72 19.55 -0.22
N ARG A 19 171.62 20.89 -0.21
CA ARG A 19 170.32 21.61 -0.18
C ARG A 19 169.43 21.33 -1.40
N ALA A 20 170.01 21.11 -2.58
CA ALA A 20 169.25 20.79 -3.79
C ALA A 20 168.77 19.32 -3.78
N VAL A 21 169.59 18.41 -3.28
CA VAL A 21 169.26 16.98 -3.14
C VAL A 21 168.15 16.77 -2.10
N ASP A 22 168.23 17.44 -0.95
CA ASP A 22 167.19 17.39 0.08
C ASP A 22 165.85 17.96 -0.44
N TYR A 23 165.89 19.01 -1.27
CA TYR A 23 164.68 19.59 -1.86
C TYR A 23 164.01 18.66 -2.90
N LEU A 24 164.79 18.00 -3.76
CA LEU A 24 164.26 17.15 -4.84
C LEU A 24 163.89 15.74 -4.39
N LEU A 25 164.69 15.13 -3.50
CA LEU A 25 164.57 13.73 -3.10
C LEU A 25 164.11 13.55 -1.65
N GLY A 26 164.01 14.62 -0.85
CA GLY A 26 163.56 14.57 0.54
C GLY A 26 162.07 14.25 0.73
N ARG A 27 161.32 13.99 -0.35
CA ARG A 27 159.93 13.50 -0.30
C ARG A 27 159.73 12.16 -1.03
N VAL A 28 160.83 11.47 -1.34
CA VAL A 28 160.82 10.16 -1.99
C VAL A 28 161.31 9.10 -1.00
N LEU A 29 160.49 8.08 -0.78
CA LEU A 29 160.78 6.96 0.12
C LEU A 29 161.19 5.73 -0.69
N VAL A 30 162.33 5.11 -0.36
CA VAL A 30 162.77 3.87 -1.03
C VAL A 30 162.28 2.67 -0.24
N VAL A 31 161.55 1.77 -0.91
CA VAL A 31 160.94 0.57 -0.32
C VAL A 31 161.43 -0.69 -1.04
N ARG A 32 161.42 -1.83 -0.35
CA ARG A 32 161.99 -3.07 -0.91
C ARG A 32 161.19 -3.63 -2.08
N ASP A 33 159.88 -3.66 -1.98
CA ASP A 33 158.96 -4.29 -2.95
C ASP A 33 157.62 -3.52 -3.07
N LEU A 34 156.85 -3.84 -4.11
CA LEU A 34 155.57 -3.19 -4.41
C LEU A 34 154.52 -3.42 -3.31
N ALA A 35 154.52 -4.61 -2.70
CA ALA A 35 153.59 -4.97 -1.63
C ALA A 35 153.79 -4.11 -0.38
N CYS A 36 155.05 -3.84 -0.01
CA CYS A 36 155.41 -2.93 1.06
C CYS A 36 154.94 -1.51 0.74
N GLY A 37 155.18 -1.04 -0.49
CA GLY A 37 154.70 0.27 -0.96
C GLY A 37 153.18 0.44 -0.88
N VAL A 38 152.40 -0.56 -1.31
CA VAL A 38 150.91 -0.53 -1.20
C VAL A 38 150.45 -0.55 0.26
N SER A 39 151.11 -1.32 1.14
CA SER A 39 150.76 -1.37 2.57
C SER A 39 150.98 -0.01 3.26
N LEU A 40 152.00 0.73 2.85
CA LEU A 40 152.33 2.06 3.37
C LEU A 40 151.34 3.13 2.89
N VAL A 41 150.91 3.07 1.63
CA VAL A 41 149.85 3.94 1.12
C VAL A 41 148.51 3.67 1.83
N ARG A 42 148.15 2.40 2.04
CA ARG A 42 146.91 2.02 2.77
C ARG A 42 146.91 2.41 4.24
N SER A 43 148.07 2.48 4.88
CA SER A 43 148.21 2.94 6.28
C SER A 43 148.23 4.47 6.43
N GLY A 44 148.12 5.22 5.32
CA GLY A 44 147.93 6.68 5.33
C GLY A 44 149.16 7.50 4.96
N VAL A 45 150.29 6.87 4.62
CA VAL A 45 151.52 7.58 4.21
C VAL A 45 151.39 8.07 2.77
N ARG A 46 151.44 9.39 2.56
CA ARG A 46 151.31 10.04 1.24
C ARG A 46 152.61 10.63 0.73
N LEU A 47 153.62 9.78 0.56
CA LEU A 47 154.90 10.13 -0.04
C LEU A 47 155.08 9.36 -1.36
N ARG A 48 155.91 9.89 -2.27
CA ARG A 48 156.27 9.16 -3.49
C ARG A 48 157.19 8.00 -3.11
N MET A 49 156.88 6.78 -3.54
CA MET A 49 157.67 5.60 -3.20
C MET A 49 158.23 4.95 -4.46
N VAL A 50 159.45 4.42 -4.37
CA VAL A 50 160.11 3.71 -5.46
C VAL A 50 160.61 2.37 -4.94
N THR A 51 160.34 1.29 -5.68
CA THR A 51 160.84 -0.06 -5.36
C THR A 51 162.23 -0.28 -5.95
N LEU A 52 162.97 -1.28 -5.44
CA LEU A 52 164.26 -1.67 -6.03
C LEU A 52 164.12 -2.18 -7.48
N ASP A 53 162.94 -2.69 -7.85
CA ASP A 53 162.63 -3.23 -9.18
C ASP A 53 162.17 -2.15 -10.19
N GLY A 54 162.15 -0.88 -9.78
CA GLY A 54 161.86 0.26 -10.67
C GLY A 54 160.40 0.71 -10.74
N ASP A 55 159.51 0.15 -9.92
CA ASP A 55 158.12 0.59 -9.85
C ASP A 55 157.99 1.90 -9.07
N VAL A 56 157.16 2.82 -9.59
CA VAL A 56 156.91 4.11 -8.94
C VAL A 56 155.46 4.16 -8.45
N ILE A 57 155.31 4.40 -7.15
CA ILE A 57 154.03 4.70 -6.51
C ILE A 57 153.98 6.21 -6.22
N SER A 58 153.06 6.90 -6.88
CA SER A 58 152.81 8.32 -6.63
C SER A 58 152.11 8.54 -5.29
N ALA A 59 152.25 9.73 -4.69
CA ALA A 59 151.63 10.08 -3.40
C ALA A 59 150.08 10.01 -3.38
N GLY A 60 149.45 9.94 -4.57
CA GLY A 60 148.01 9.76 -4.77
C GLY A 60 147.56 8.31 -4.94
N GLY A 61 148.48 7.33 -4.93
CA GLY A 61 148.17 5.92 -5.08
C GLY A 61 148.06 5.40 -6.52
N ALA A 62 148.34 6.23 -7.53
CA ALA A 62 148.48 5.76 -8.91
C ALA A 62 149.84 5.05 -9.08
N MET A 63 149.80 3.85 -9.67
CA MET A 63 150.94 2.94 -9.87
C MET A 63 151.27 2.90 -11.36
N THR A 64 152.53 3.16 -11.70
CA THR A 64 153.02 3.06 -13.09
C THR A 64 154.34 2.30 -13.11
N GLY A 65 154.33 1.15 -13.77
CA GLY A 65 155.47 0.25 -14.00
C GLY A 65 155.35 -0.38 -15.39
N GLY A 66 156.45 -0.35 -16.14
CA GLY A 66 156.53 -0.71 -17.56
C GLY A 66 156.98 -2.15 -17.81
N GLU A 67 156.69 -2.58 -19.03
CA GLU A 67 156.89 -3.87 -19.70
C GLU A 67 158.31 -4.45 -19.63
N ALA A 68 158.41 -5.79 -19.59
CA ALA A 68 159.60 -6.50 -20.07
C ALA A 68 159.17 -7.69 -20.96
N ALA A 69 159.78 -7.71 -22.15
CA ALA A 69 159.57 -8.61 -23.25
C ALA A 69 159.98 -10.06 -22.93
N ASP A 70 159.25 -11.03 -23.50
CA ASP A 70 159.93 -12.20 -24.05
C ASP A 70 159.22 -12.73 -25.31
N ARG A 71 159.85 -12.45 -26.46
CA ARG A 71 159.60 -13.09 -27.74
C ARG A 71 160.57 -14.27 -27.82
N GLN A 72 160.04 -15.50 -27.72
CA GLN A 72 160.32 -16.64 -28.61
C GLN A 72 159.74 -17.93 -28.03
N GLY A 73 158.69 -18.47 -28.65
CA GLY A 73 158.17 -19.81 -28.37
C GLY A 73 157.66 -20.45 -29.67
N GLY A 74 158.31 -21.54 -30.09
CA GLY A 74 158.19 -22.15 -31.42
C GLY A 74 156.79 -22.64 -31.82
N LEU A 75 156.64 -22.94 -33.11
CA LEU A 75 155.40 -23.32 -33.84
C LEU A 75 154.51 -24.37 -33.14
N LEU A 76 155.06 -25.22 -32.27
CA LEU A 76 154.31 -26.22 -31.48
C LEU A 76 153.46 -25.61 -30.35
N ALA A 77 153.88 -24.50 -29.74
CA ALA A 77 153.08 -23.82 -28.71
C ALA A 77 151.86 -23.10 -29.30
N ARG A 78 151.95 -22.63 -30.56
CA ARG A 78 150.84 -22.02 -31.30
C ARG A 78 149.76 -23.03 -31.69
N ALA A 79 150.15 -24.24 -32.10
CA ALA A 79 149.19 -25.30 -32.41
C ALA A 79 148.38 -25.70 -31.17
N ARG A 80 149.04 -25.88 -30.01
CA ARG A 80 148.40 -26.21 -28.74
C ARG A 80 147.48 -25.09 -28.22
N ARG A 81 147.89 -23.82 -28.40
CA ARG A 81 147.06 -22.65 -28.05
C ARG A 81 145.82 -22.52 -28.96
N LEU A 82 145.94 -22.91 -30.24
CA LEU A 82 144.82 -22.96 -31.19
C LEU A 82 143.82 -24.04 -30.81
N GLU A 83 144.28 -25.23 -30.41
CA GLU A 83 143.42 -26.30 -29.89
C GLU A 83 142.70 -25.86 -28.60
N GLU A 84 143.42 -25.25 -27.65
CA GLU A 84 142.81 -24.71 -26.41
C GLU A 84 141.77 -23.62 -26.70
N LEU A 85 142.03 -22.72 -27.66
CA LEU A 85 141.09 -21.67 -28.03
C LEU A 85 139.88 -22.21 -28.81
N GLN A 86 140.08 -23.23 -29.65
CA GLN A 86 138.99 -23.94 -30.31
C GLN A 86 138.11 -24.68 -29.31
N GLN A 87 138.71 -25.33 -28.31
CA GLN A 87 137.99 -25.98 -27.22
C GLN A 87 137.18 -24.97 -26.41
N LYS A 88 137.78 -23.82 -26.02
CA LYS A 88 137.06 -22.72 -25.34
C LYS A 88 135.96 -22.09 -26.20
N LEU A 89 136.15 -22.02 -27.52
CA LEU A 89 135.13 -21.51 -28.43
C LEU A 89 133.94 -22.46 -28.51
N GLU A 90 134.17 -23.78 -28.58
CA GLU A 90 133.09 -24.77 -28.56
C GLU A 90 132.40 -24.83 -27.19
N GLU A 91 133.13 -24.68 -26.09
CA GLU A 91 132.53 -24.51 -24.76
C GLU A 91 131.66 -23.26 -24.70
N ALA A 92 132.13 -22.10 -25.17
CA ALA A 92 131.35 -20.87 -25.20
C ALA A 92 130.13 -20.95 -26.13
N LYS A 93 130.25 -21.60 -27.30
CA LYS A 93 129.12 -21.84 -28.21
C LYS A 93 128.07 -22.76 -27.58
N SER A 94 128.51 -23.83 -26.91
CA SER A 94 127.60 -24.74 -26.20
C SER A 94 126.88 -24.02 -25.05
N LEU A 95 127.58 -23.13 -24.33
CA LEU A 95 126.99 -22.31 -23.28
C LEU A 95 125.96 -21.32 -23.85
N VAL A 96 126.28 -20.62 -24.94
CA VAL A 96 125.32 -19.71 -25.61
C VAL A 96 124.10 -20.48 -26.10
N GLN A 97 124.28 -21.64 -26.74
CA GLN A 97 123.17 -22.50 -27.15
C GLN A 97 122.31 -22.93 -25.97
N GLN A 98 122.91 -23.37 -24.86
CA GLN A 98 122.17 -23.71 -23.64
C GLN A 98 121.38 -22.51 -23.10
N THR A 99 122.00 -21.33 -23.04
CA THR A 99 121.37 -20.11 -22.54
C THR A 99 120.24 -19.64 -23.46
N GLU A 100 120.38 -19.77 -24.77
CA GLU A 100 119.32 -19.47 -25.74
C GLU A 100 118.14 -20.45 -25.61
N LEU A 101 118.43 -21.73 -25.36
CA LEU A 101 117.43 -22.77 -25.16
C LEU A 101 116.68 -22.55 -23.84
N ASP A 102 117.38 -22.17 -22.77
CA ASP A 102 116.77 -21.81 -21.49
C ASP A 102 115.98 -20.50 -21.58
N ARG A 103 116.44 -19.50 -22.34
CA ARG A 103 115.67 -18.29 -22.64
C ARG A 103 114.41 -18.62 -23.42
N ALA A 104 114.47 -19.49 -24.42
CA ALA A 104 113.31 -19.92 -25.20
C ALA A 104 112.31 -20.69 -24.31
N ARG A 105 112.79 -21.57 -23.43
CA ARG A 105 111.96 -22.24 -22.41
C ARG A 105 111.29 -21.25 -21.46
N ALA A 106 112.05 -20.30 -20.91
CA ALA A 106 111.52 -19.28 -20.01
C ALA A 106 110.48 -18.40 -20.71
N HIS A 107 110.72 -18.02 -21.98
CA HIS A 107 109.77 -17.25 -22.76
C HIS A 107 108.48 -18.03 -23.05
N THR A 108 108.60 -19.32 -23.34
CA THR A 108 107.45 -20.21 -23.56
C THR A 108 106.64 -20.38 -22.26
N LEU A 109 107.30 -20.57 -21.12
CA LEU A 109 106.66 -20.62 -19.80
C LEU A 109 105.95 -19.31 -19.46
N LEU A 110 106.57 -18.16 -19.74
CA LEU A 110 105.99 -16.85 -19.47
C LEU A 110 104.76 -16.59 -20.35
N SER A 111 104.80 -16.97 -21.63
CA SER A 111 103.65 -16.92 -22.54
C SER A 111 102.51 -17.84 -22.08
N GLN A 112 102.83 -19.05 -21.60
CA GLN A 112 101.85 -19.97 -21.01
C GLN A 112 101.22 -19.39 -19.73
N GLN A 113 102.02 -18.75 -18.87
CA GLN A 113 101.51 -18.11 -17.64
C GLN A 113 100.69 -16.85 -17.93
N GLN A 114 101.02 -16.09 -18.97
CA GLN A 114 100.21 -14.94 -19.40
C GLN A 114 98.85 -15.38 -19.95
N THR A 115 98.83 -16.42 -20.78
CA THR A 115 97.58 -16.96 -21.32
C THR A 115 96.71 -17.63 -20.24
N SER A 116 97.30 -18.24 -19.21
CA SER A 116 96.53 -18.76 -18.06
C SER A 116 95.98 -17.62 -17.19
N LEU A 117 96.76 -16.56 -16.97
CA LEU A 117 96.31 -15.37 -16.25
C LEU A 117 95.14 -14.68 -16.97
N GLU A 118 95.24 -14.46 -18.27
CA GLU A 118 94.16 -13.86 -19.06
C GLU A 118 92.87 -14.70 -19.02
N LYS A 119 92.99 -16.03 -19.01
CA LYS A 119 91.82 -16.93 -18.84
C LYS A 119 91.21 -16.77 -17.45
N ALA A 120 92.03 -16.79 -16.41
CA ALA A 120 91.56 -16.62 -15.04
C ALA A 120 90.91 -15.25 -14.80
N GLU A 121 91.43 -14.18 -15.40
CA GLU A 121 90.85 -12.84 -15.33
C GLU A 121 89.49 -12.77 -16.04
N ARG A 122 89.34 -13.42 -17.20
CA ARG A 122 88.04 -13.51 -17.90
C ARG A 122 87.03 -14.32 -17.09
N GLU A 123 87.43 -15.44 -16.50
CA GLU A 123 86.59 -16.25 -15.63
C GLU A 123 86.15 -15.48 -14.38
N LEU A 124 87.07 -14.74 -13.75
CA LEU A 124 86.76 -13.88 -12.60
C LEU A 124 85.75 -12.80 -12.96
N SER A 125 85.95 -12.12 -14.09
CA SER A 125 85.03 -11.08 -14.59
C SER A 125 83.62 -11.67 -14.87
N ALA A 126 83.56 -12.84 -15.51
CA ALA A 126 82.31 -13.54 -15.75
C ALA A 126 81.60 -13.93 -14.43
N LEU A 127 82.34 -14.44 -13.45
CA LEU A 127 81.79 -14.76 -12.12
C LEU A 127 81.28 -13.50 -11.41
N GLN A 128 82.01 -12.39 -11.46
CA GLN A 128 81.60 -11.13 -10.85
C GLN A 128 80.30 -10.59 -11.44
N LEU A 129 80.15 -10.65 -12.77
CA LEU A 129 78.90 -10.32 -13.46
C LEU A 129 77.75 -11.24 -13.04
N ALA A 130 77.98 -12.55 -12.96
CA ALA A 130 76.98 -13.52 -12.52
C ALA A 130 76.53 -13.26 -11.07
N VAL A 131 77.48 -13.02 -10.15
CA VAL A 131 77.20 -12.69 -8.75
C VAL A 131 76.40 -11.39 -8.67
N ARG A 132 76.79 -10.35 -9.42
CA ARG A 132 76.07 -9.07 -9.44
C ARG A 132 74.62 -9.25 -9.93
N GLY A 133 74.43 -10.02 -11.01
CA GLY A 133 73.10 -10.33 -11.53
C GLY A 133 72.23 -11.12 -10.54
N GLN A 134 72.80 -12.08 -9.82
CA GLN A 134 72.08 -12.81 -8.78
C GLN A 134 71.75 -11.93 -7.57
N ASN A 135 72.65 -11.01 -7.20
CA ASN A 135 72.41 -10.07 -6.10
C ASN A 135 71.28 -9.09 -6.41
N GLU A 136 71.16 -8.64 -7.67
CA GLU A 136 70.04 -7.81 -8.11
C GLU A 136 68.72 -8.59 -8.08
N LYS A 137 68.69 -9.83 -8.57
CA LYS A 137 67.51 -10.72 -8.47
C LYS A 137 67.09 -10.95 -7.02
N TYR A 138 68.05 -11.21 -6.12
CA TYR A 138 67.80 -11.36 -4.69
C TYR A 138 67.21 -10.08 -4.07
N LYS A 139 67.76 -8.90 -4.40
CA LYS A 139 67.21 -7.62 -3.94
C LYS A 139 65.79 -7.38 -4.43
N MET A 140 65.49 -7.68 -5.70
CA MET A 140 64.13 -7.55 -6.24
C MET A 140 63.16 -8.48 -5.52
N ALA A 141 63.50 -9.78 -5.39
CA ALA A 141 62.67 -10.75 -4.70
C ALA A 141 62.44 -10.37 -3.22
N ARG A 142 63.50 -9.93 -2.52
CA ARG A 142 63.41 -9.46 -1.14
C ARG A 142 62.57 -8.18 -1.00
N GLY A 143 62.53 -7.32 -2.01
CA GLY A 143 61.66 -6.14 -2.03
C GLY A 143 60.19 -6.45 -2.37
N MET A 144 59.92 -7.57 -3.04
CA MET A 144 58.56 -8.04 -3.34
C MET A 144 57.93 -8.78 -2.17
N LEU A 145 58.72 -9.44 -1.32
CA LEU A 145 58.23 -10.21 -0.17
C LEU A 145 57.33 -9.40 0.79
N PRO A 146 57.71 -8.18 1.24
CA PRO A 146 56.86 -7.39 2.13
C PRO A 146 55.55 -6.97 1.49
N ARG A 147 55.56 -6.66 0.18
CA ARG A 147 54.33 -6.30 -0.55
C ARG A 147 53.38 -7.49 -0.66
N ALA A 148 53.92 -8.69 -0.82
CA ALA A 148 53.12 -9.90 -0.83
C ALA A 148 52.58 -10.21 0.57
N GLU A 149 53.38 -10.04 1.62
CA GLU A 149 52.96 -10.19 3.02
C GLU A 149 51.86 -9.19 3.39
N ASP A 150 52.02 -7.90 3.04
CA ASP A 150 51.01 -6.86 3.24
C ASP A 150 49.72 -7.16 2.47
N GLY A 151 49.83 -7.64 1.22
CA GLY A 151 48.68 -8.05 0.42
C GLY A 151 47.93 -9.25 1.00
N LEU A 152 48.67 -10.21 1.57
CA LEU A 152 48.09 -11.38 2.23
C LEU A 152 47.38 -11.00 3.53
N ALA A 153 47.97 -10.09 4.32
CA ALA A 153 47.35 -9.55 5.52
C ALA A 153 46.07 -8.75 5.19
N GLY A 154 46.07 -7.96 4.11
CA GLY A 154 44.89 -7.26 3.63
C GLY A 154 43.77 -8.23 3.22
N LEU A 155 44.09 -9.26 2.44
CA LEU A 155 43.13 -10.30 2.04
C LEU A 155 42.59 -11.11 3.23
N GLN A 156 43.42 -11.35 4.26
CA GLN A 156 42.97 -12.02 5.49
C GLN A 156 41.96 -11.17 6.26
N LEU A 157 42.21 -9.86 6.39
CA LEU A 157 41.26 -8.94 7.03
C LEU A 157 39.95 -8.82 6.23
N GLU A 158 40.03 -8.76 4.90
CA GLU A 158 38.83 -8.79 4.05
C GLU A 158 38.04 -10.08 4.25
N LEU A 159 38.72 -11.24 4.25
CA LEU A 159 38.07 -12.53 4.47
C LEU A 159 37.40 -12.60 5.85
N GLU A 160 38.07 -12.15 6.91
CA GLU A 160 37.50 -12.10 8.25
C GLU A 160 36.26 -11.19 8.30
N SER A 161 36.30 -10.04 7.63
CA SER A 161 35.15 -9.14 7.56
C SER A 161 33.95 -9.78 6.84
N VAL A 162 34.19 -10.47 5.72
CA VAL A 162 33.16 -11.14 4.93
C VAL A 162 32.56 -12.32 5.68
N VAL A 163 33.39 -13.09 6.41
CA VAL A 163 32.91 -14.19 7.25
C VAL A 163 32.01 -13.65 8.38
N ALA A 164 32.43 -12.59 9.06
CA ALA A 164 31.62 -11.96 10.11
C ALA A 164 30.29 -11.39 9.57
N GLU A 165 30.31 -10.79 8.38
CA GLU A 165 29.11 -10.28 7.72
C GLU A 165 28.15 -11.42 7.32
N ASN A 166 28.69 -12.54 6.83
CA ASN A 166 27.90 -13.72 6.46
C ASN A 166 27.28 -14.38 7.70
N GLU A 167 28.04 -14.53 8.79
CA GLU A 167 27.51 -15.04 10.07
C GLU A 167 26.39 -14.17 10.61
N ARG A 168 26.57 -12.84 10.58
CA ARG A 168 25.53 -11.88 10.98
C ARG A 168 24.28 -12.01 10.10
N THR A 169 24.45 -12.01 8.79
CA THR A 169 23.33 -12.13 7.84
C THR A 169 22.59 -13.46 8.02
N SER A 170 23.31 -14.55 8.23
CA SER A 170 22.74 -15.87 8.50
C SER A 170 21.91 -15.89 9.79
N ALA A 171 22.40 -15.23 10.85
CA ALA A 171 21.65 -15.08 12.10
C ALA A 171 20.38 -14.22 11.91
N GLU A 172 20.47 -13.13 11.14
CA GLU A 172 19.31 -12.30 10.81
C GLU A 172 18.27 -13.07 9.99
N VAL A 173 18.69 -13.84 8.98
CA VAL A 173 17.80 -14.73 8.19
C VAL A 173 17.14 -15.79 9.06
N SER A 174 17.88 -16.40 9.99
CA SER A 174 17.30 -17.36 10.96
C SER A 174 16.28 -16.68 11.88
N GLY A 175 16.54 -15.45 12.32
CA GLY A 175 15.61 -14.67 13.12
C GLY A 175 14.33 -14.33 12.36
N PHE A 176 14.44 -13.91 11.10
CA PHE A 176 13.28 -13.61 10.25
C PHE A 176 12.46 -14.84 9.92
N THR A 177 13.10 -16.00 9.66
CA THR A 177 12.39 -17.26 9.40
C THR A 177 11.57 -17.72 10.61
N SER A 178 12.14 -17.69 11.82
CA SER A 178 11.36 -18.01 13.04
C SER A 178 10.20 -17.04 13.29
N ARG A 179 10.37 -15.74 12.99
CA ARG A 179 9.27 -14.76 13.08
C ARG A 179 8.18 -15.04 12.05
N LEU A 180 8.55 -15.41 10.82
CA LEU A 180 7.61 -15.78 9.77
C LEU A 180 6.78 -17.00 10.17
N GLU A 181 7.40 -18.05 10.71
CA GLU A 181 6.70 -19.25 11.20
C GLU A 181 5.73 -18.91 12.34
N ALA A 182 6.11 -18.03 13.26
CA ALA A 182 5.24 -17.58 14.35
C ALA A 182 4.05 -16.73 13.86
N VAL A 183 4.27 -15.89 12.84
CA VAL A 183 3.19 -15.09 12.24
C VAL A 183 2.24 -15.98 11.43
N ASP A 184 2.76 -16.96 10.69
CA ASP A 184 1.94 -17.87 9.89
C ASP A 184 1.08 -18.78 10.78
N SER A 185 1.63 -19.28 11.89
CA SER A 185 0.84 -20.06 12.87
C SER A 185 -0.27 -19.21 13.51
N ALA A 186 0.03 -17.97 13.90
CA ALA A 186 -0.97 -17.03 14.41
C ALA A 186 -2.04 -16.70 13.35
N ARG A 187 -1.66 -16.59 12.08
CA ARG A 187 -2.62 -16.36 10.97
C ARG A 187 -3.58 -17.53 10.83
N VAL A 188 -3.07 -18.76 10.81
CA VAL A 188 -3.90 -19.98 10.70
C VAL A 188 -4.86 -20.10 11.89
N GLU A 189 -4.41 -19.78 13.11
CA GLU A 189 -5.27 -19.79 14.29
C GLU A 189 -6.38 -18.73 14.20
N LEU A 190 -6.05 -17.52 13.73
CA LEU A 190 -7.02 -16.43 13.54
C LEU A 190 -8.04 -16.75 12.42
N GLU A 191 -7.60 -17.38 11.33
CA GLU A 191 -8.48 -17.85 10.24
C GLU A 191 -9.48 -18.89 10.77
N ALA A 192 -9.03 -19.84 11.59
CA ALA A 192 -9.92 -20.83 12.20
C ALA A 192 -10.94 -20.20 13.18
N GLN A 193 -10.51 -19.19 13.96
CA GLN A 193 -11.41 -18.44 14.84
C GLN A 193 -12.46 -17.64 14.06
N LEU A 194 -12.05 -17.00 12.96
CA LEU A 194 -12.96 -16.26 12.06
C LEU A 194 -13.99 -17.19 11.44
N GLU A 195 -13.61 -18.39 11.02
CA GLU A 195 -14.53 -19.36 10.44
C GLU A 195 -15.55 -19.86 11.47
N LEU A 196 -15.11 -20.14 12.70
CA LEU A 196 -16.01 -20.47 13.82
C LEU A 196 -17.00 -19.34 14.13
N GLN A 197 -16.54 -18.10 14.18
CA GLN A 197 -17.41 -16.95 14.44
C GLN A 197 -18.39 -16.69 13.29
N SER A 198 -17.96 -16.86 12.04
CA SER A 198 -18.80 -16.77 10.85
C SER A 198 -19.94 -17.81 10.90
N GLN A 199 -19.62 -19.06 11.24
CA GLN A 199 -20.63 -20.11 11.40
C GLN A 199 -21.60 -19.81 12.54
N ALA A 200 -21.13 -19.31 13.67
CA ALA A 200 -21.98 -18.90 14.78
C ALA A 200 -22.92 -17.75 14.38
N MET A 201 -22.41 -16.73 13.68
CA MET A 201 -23.20 -15.60 13.21
C MET A 201 -24.28 -16.03 12.20
N SER A 202 -23.94 -16.96 11.30
CA SER A 202 -24.90 -17.54 10.35
C SER A 202 -26.04 -18.28 11.05
N ARG A 203 -25.75 -19.05 12.11
CA ARG A 203 -26.77 -19.72 12.93
C ARG A 203 -27.70 -18.71 13.62
N VAL A 204 -27.14 -17.69 14.25
CA VAL A 204 -27.94 -16.65 14.92
C VAL A 204 -28.84 -15.92 13.94
N ARG A 205 -28.34 -15.58 12.74
CA ARG A 205 -29.16 -14.96 11.69
C ARG A 205 -30.29 -15.88 11.20
N ALA A 206 -30.04 -17.18 11.10
CA ALA A 206 -31.08 -18.14 10.72
C ALA A 206 -32.17 -18.24 11.81
N GLU A 207 -31.77 -18.28 13.09
CA GLU A 207 -32.70 -18.27 14.23
C GLU A 207 -33.50 -16.97 14.31
N GLU A 208 -32.87 -15.82 14.06
CA GLU A 208 -33.53 -14.51 14.00
C GLU A 208 -34.55 -14.47 12.87
N ALA A 209 -34.20 -14.93 11.67
CA ALA A 209 -35.11 -14.98 10.53
C ALA A 209 -36.32 -15.90 10.79
N GLN A 210 -36.08 -17.07 11.40
CA GLN A 210 -37.16 -18.00 11.79
C GLN A 210 -38.08 -17.38 12.85
N THR A 211 -37.51 -16.68 13.83
CA THR A 211 -38.27 -16.01 14.89
C THR A 211 -39.08 -14.84 14.33
N ALA A 212 -38.50 -14.04 13.44
CA ALA A 212 -39.18 -12.94 12.76
C ALA A 212 -40.35 -13.44 11.89
N ALA A 213 -40.17 -14.54 11.16
CA ALA A 213 -41.23 -15.18 10.40
C ALA A 213 -42.37 -15.68 11.30
N SER A 214 -42.03 -16.34 12.41
CA SER A 214 -43.01 -16.83 13.41
C SER A 214 -43.77 -15.69 14.08
N TYR A 215 -43.10 -14.58 14.37
CA TYR A 215 -43.72 -13.38 14.92
C TYR A 215 -44.66 -12.74 13.90
N SER A 216 -44.25 -12.63 12.63
CA SER A 216 -45.08 -12.09 11.57
C SER A 216 -46.36 -12.92 11.36
N SER A 217 -46.26 -14.26 11.37
CA SER A 217 -47.44 -15.12 11.25
C SER A 217 -48.37 -14.96 12.46
N LEU A 218 -47.83 -14.95 13.67
CA LEU A 218 -48.63 -14.77 14.89
C LEU A 218 -49.29 -13.37 14.94
N SER A 219 -48.59 -12.34 14.46
CA SER A 219 -49.15 -10.99 14.34
C SER A 219 -50.30 -10.94 13.33
N ALA A 220 -50.19 -11.64 12.19
CA ALA A 220 -51.27 -11.75 11.22
C ALA A 220 -52.48 -12.51 11.80
N ASP A 221 -52.25 -13.63 12.50
CA ASP A 221 -53.30 -14.41 13.14
C ASP A 221 -54.03 -13.61 14.23
N THR A 222 -53.30 -12.85 15.04
CA THR A 222 -53.90 -11.98 16.07
C THR A 222 -54.70 -10.84 15.46
N ALA A 223 -54.26 -10.24 14.35
CA ALA A 223 -55.04 -9.24 13.63
C ALA A 223 -56.35 -9.83 13.07
N ALA A 224 -56.29 -11.00 12.43
CA ALA A 224 -57.47 -11.71 11.92
C ALA A 224 -58.44 -12.11 13.03
N LEU A 225 -57.94 -12.56 14.19
CA LEU A 225 -58.77 -12.86 15.36
C LEU A 225 -59.44 -11.61 15.93
N ARG A 226 -58.73 -10.47 16.01
CA ARG A 226 -59.33 -9.19 16.46
C ARG A 226 -60.45 -8.74 15.52
N GLU A 227 -60.25 -8.84 14.21
CA GLU A 227 -61.28 -8.50 13.22
C GLU A 227 -62.52 -9.40 13.38
N ARG A 228 -62.31 -10.71 13.56
CA ARG A 228 -63.41 -11.65 13.84
C ARG A 228 -64.16 -11.34 15.12
N VAL A 229 -63.45 -10.98 16.20
CA VAL A 229 -64.08 -10.57 17.47
C VAL A 229 -64.90 -9.31 17.25
N GLY A 230 -64.36 -8.29 16.58
CA GLY A 230 -65.10 -7.06 16.26
C GLY A 230 -66.35 -7.33 15.41
N ALA A 231 -66.28 -8.23 14.44
CA ALA A 231 -67.43 -8.66 13.64
C ALA A 231 -68.50 -9.37 14.49
N PHE A 232 -68.09 -10.25 15.41
CA PHE A 232 -69.02 -10.92 16.32
C PHE A 232 -69.66 -9.95 17.32
N GLU A 233 -68.92 -8.96 17.83
CA GLU A 233 -69.47 -7.92 18.71
C GLU A 233 -70.50 -7.04 17.97
N ALA A 234 -70.21 -6.63 16.73
CA ALA A 234 -71.14 -5.89 15.90
C ALA A 234 -72.40 -6.71 15.58
N ALA A 235 -72.25 -7.98 15.22
CA ALA A 235 -73.37 -8.89 14.99
C ALA A 235 -74.22 -9.08 16.25
N ARG A 236 -73.59 -9.22 17.42
CA ARG A 236 -74.29 -9.31 18.71
C ARG A 236 -75.07 -8.03 19.02
N SER A 237 -74.46 -6.86 18.81
CA SER A 237 -75.12 -5.57 19.03
C SER A 237 -76.34 -5.39 18.12
N LYS A 238 -76.22 -5.78 16.84
CA LYS A 238 -77.34 -5.74 15.90
C LYS A 238 -78.47 -6.68 16.32
N ALA A 239 -78.15 -7.92 16.67
CA ALA A 239 -79.14 -8.90 17.14
C ALA A 239 -79.82 -8.47 18.44
N GLN A 240 -79.09 -7.79 19.34
CA GLN A 240 -79.68 -7.22 20.57
C GLN A 240 -80.66 -6.08 20.26
N ALA A 241 -80.31 -5.18 19.34
CA ALA A 241 -81.21 -4.10 18.91
C ALA A 241 -82.47 -4.64 18.21
N GLU A 242 -82.32 -5.66 17.36
CA GLU A 242 -83.46 -6.35 16.72
C GLU A 242 -84.37 -7.01 17.78
N LEU A 243 -83.79 -7.69 18.78
CA LEU A 243 -84.56 -8.30 19.87
C LEU A 243 -85.33 -7.26 20.70
N GLU A 244 -84.71 -6.12 21.00
CA GLU A 244 -85.37 -5.02 21.72
C GLU A 244 -86.52 -4.42 20.90
N SER A 245 -86.33 -4.22 19.60
CA SER A 245 -87.38 -3.76 18.69
C SER A 245 -88.54 -4.75 18.63
N SER A 246 -88.27 -6.05 18.47
CA SER A 246 -89.31 -7.09 18.44
C SER A 246 -90.05 -7.20 19.78
N ARG A 247 -89.38 -7.00 20.92
CA ARG A 247 -90.04 -6.95 22.24
C ARG A 247 -90.95 -5.74 22.38
N ALA A 248 -90.52 -4.58 21.90
CA ALA A 248 -91.35 -3.36 21.92
C ALA A 248 -92.59 -3.53 21.03
N GLU A 249 -92.43 -4.13 19.85
CA GLU A 249 -93.54 -4.43 18.95
C GLU A 249 -94.52 -5.44 19.55
N LEU A 250 -94.01 -6.50 20.18
CA LEU A 250 -94.84 -7.48 20.90
C LEU A 250 -95.66 -6.81 22.01
N GLY A 251 -95.05 -5.96 22.84
CA GLY A 251 -95.76 -5.22 23.88
C GLY A 251 -96.87 -4.32 23.32
N ARG A 252 -96.63 -3.67 22.17
CA ARG A 252 -97.66 -2.88 21.49
C ARG A 252 -98.82 -3.74 20.99
N LEU A 253 -98.53 -4.92 20.43
CA LEU A 253 -99.53 -5.86 19.95
C LEU A 253 -100.36 -6.43 21.12
N GLU A 254 -99.73 -6.74 22.26
CA GLU A 254 -100.43 -7.19 23.47
C GLU A 254 -101.37 -6.10 24.03
N GLU A 255 -100.96 -4.83 24.02
CA GLU A 255 -101.84 -3.72 24.39
C GLU A 255 -103.01 -3.56 23.43
N GLN A 256 -102.77 -3.67 22.12
CA GLN A 256 -103.82 -3.64 21.09
C GLN A 256 -104.81 -4.80 21.25
N GLU A 257 -104.30 -6.01 21.51
CA GLU A 257 -105.14 -7.18 21.77
C GLU A 257 -106.02 -6.97 23.02
N ARG A 258 -105.44 -6.43 24.10
CA ARG A 258 -106.20 -6.13 25.32
C ARG A 258 -107.29 -5.09 25.06
N ALA A 259 -106.97 -4.00 24.37
CA ALA A 259 -107.94 -2.97 24.01
C ALA A 259 -109.08 -3.55 23.15
N ALA A 260 -108.75 -4.35 22.14
CA ALA A 260 -109.75 -5.02 21.30
C ALA A 260 -110.64 -5.98 22.10
N ARG A 261 -110.07 -6.72 23.06
CA ARG A 261 -110.87 -7.60 23.96
C ARG A 261 -111.82 -6.79 24.85
N GLU A 262 -111.39 -5.64 25.35
CA GLU A 262 -112.24 -4.73 26.13
C GLU A 262 -113.37 -4.14 25.26
N GLU A 263 -113.08 -3.72 24.03
CA GLU A 263 -114.09 -3.26 23.07
C GLU A 263 -115.11 -4.35 22.74
N VAL A 264 -114.65 -5.58 22.47
CA VAL A 264 -115.53 -6.72 22.21
C VAL A 264 -116.41 -7.04 23.42
N ALA A 265 -115.86 -7.01 24.63
CA ALA A 265 -116.63 -7.23 25.85
C ALA A 265 -117.70 -6.14 26.04
N GLY A 266 -117.36 -4.86 25.78
CA GLY A 266 -118.31 -3.75 25.80
C GLY A 266 -119.40 -3.89 24.75
N ALA A 267 -119.05 -4.29 23.52
CA ALA A 267 -120.01 -4.53 22.44
C ALA A 267 -120.98 -5.68 22.76
N LEU A 268 -120.49 -6.76 23.39
CA LEU A 268 -121.32 -7.88 23.84
C LEU A 268 -122.33 -7.45 24.91
N GLN A 269 -121.90 -6.65 25.90
CA GLN A 269 -122.81 -6.09 26.91
C GLN A 269 -123.88 -5.19 26.29
N GLU A 270 -123.52 -4.33 25.34
CA GLU A 270 -124.49 -3.48 24.66
C GLU A 270 -125.46 -4.30 23.79
N MET A 271 -124.97 -5.37 23.14
CA MET A 271 -125.82 -6.29 22.39
C MET A 271 -126.80 -7.03 23.31
N GLU A 272 -126.38 -7.45 24.49
CA GLU A 272 -127.25 -8.06 25.49
C GLU A 272 -128.31 -7.08 25.99
N ARG A 273 -127.92 -5.84 26.30
CA ARG A 273 -128.85 -4.75 26.68
C ARG A 273 -129.87 -4.46 25.57
N LEU A 274 -129.43 -4.38 24.32
CA LEU A 274 -130.31 -4.18 23.16
C LEU A 274 -131.23 -5.39 22.94
N SER A 275 -130.76 -6.61 23.17
CA SER A 275 -131.56 -7.84 23.10
C SER A 275 -132.67 -7.84 24.16
N GLU A 276 -132.35 -7.49 25.42
CA GLU A 276 -133.33 -7.34 26.50
C GLU A 276 -134.35 -6.23 26.20
N ALA A 277 -133.89 -5.08 25.68
CA ALA A 277 -134.76 -4.00 25.25
C ALA A 277 -135.69 -4.44 24.11
N ALA A 278 -135.18 -5.17 23.11
CA ALA A 278 -135.96 -5.73 22.02
C ALA A 278 -136.99 -6.76 22.52
N ALA A 279 -136.63 -7.62 23.47
CA ALA A 279 -137.53 -8.59 24.09
C ALA A 279 -138.66 -7.90 24.88
N SER A 280 -138.35 -6.86 25.66
CA SER A 280 -139.36 -6.07 26.39
C SER A 280 -140.30 -5.31 25.46
N SER A 281 -139.77 -4.78 24.35
CA SER A 281 -140.55 -4.13 23.29
C SER A 281 -141.44 -5.14 22.56
N ALA A 282 -140.94 -6.35 22.28
CA ALA A 282 -141.72 -7.43 21.70
C ALA A 282 -142.88 -7.89 22.60
N LEU A 283 -142.65 -8.04 23.91
CA LEU A 283 -143.69 -8.33 24.90
C LEU A 283 -144.73 -7.21 24.97
N SER A 284 -144.29 -5.96 24.94
CA SER A 284 -145.18 -4.79 24.91
C SER A 284 -146.00 -4.75 23.62
N PHE A 285 -145.40 -5.09 22.48
CA PHE A 285 -146.06 -5.21 21.19
C PHE A 285 -147.08 -6.35 21.17
N GLU A 286 -146.75 -7.52 21.73
CA GLU A 286 -147.68 -8.65 21.86
C GLU A 286 -148.86 -8.30 22.78
N GLY A 287 -148.61 -7.58 23.87
CA GLY A 287 -149.65 -7.02 24.75
C GLY A 287 -150.56 -6.04 24.01
N ALA A 288 -149.99 -5.11 23.23
CA ALA A 288 -150.74 -4.19 22.40
C ALA A 288 -151.52 -4.92 21.28
N GLN A 289 -150.97 -5.99 20.72
CA GLN A 289 -151.62 -6.82 19.71
C GLN A 289 -152.80 -7.60 20.32
N LYS A 290 -152.69 -8.13 21.53
CA LYS A 290 -153.82 -8.75 22.25
C LYS A 290 -154.92 -7.73 22.57
N GLN A 291 -154.56 -6.50 22.94
CA GLN A 291 -155.53 -5.40 23.10
C GLN A 291 -156.20 -5.04 21.77
N LEU A 292 -155.45 -5.01 20.67
CA LEU A 292 -155.97 -4.77 19.33
C LEU A 292 -156.88 -5.91 18.86
N GLU A 293 -156.54 -7.17 19.15
CA GLU A 293 -157.40 -8.33 18.86
C GLU A 293 -158.66 -8.33 19.70
N ALA A 294 -158.59 -7.98 20.99
CA ALA A 294 -159.77 -7.77 21.81
C ALA A 294 -160.65 -6.62 21.29
N ALA A 295 -160.04 -5.52 20.83
CA ALA A 295 -160.75 -4.42 20.18
C ALA A 295 -161.36 -4.84 18.82
N ARG A 296 -160.66 -5.70 18.06
CA ARG A 296 -161.16 -6.28 16.81
C ARG A 296 -162.27 -7.28 17.04
N ALA A 297 -162.26 -8.05 18.13
CA ALA A 297 -163.35 -8.94 18.52
C ALA A 297 -164.61 -8.14 18.86
N ARG A 298 -164.48 -7.05 19.65
CA ARG A 298 -165.57 -6.10 19.88
C ARG A 298 -166.08 -5.49 18.58
N ARG A 299 -165.16 -5.09 17.68
CA ARG A 299 -165.51 -4.58 16.35
C ARG A 299 -166.14 -5.66 15.47
N ALA A 300 -165.80 -6.94 15.64
CA ALA A 300 -166.37 -8.07 14.90
C ALA A 300 -167.80 -8.36 15.35
N ASP A 301 -168.10 -8.22 16.65
CA ASP A 301 -169.47 -8.27 17.17
C ASP A 301 -170.31 -7.09 16.65
N GLU A 302 -169.75 -5.87 16.63
CA GLU A 302 -170.37 -4.69 15.99
C GLU A 302 -170.52 -4.85 14.46
N LEU A 303 -169.55 -5.49 13.80
CA LEU A 303 -169.58 -5.80 12.37
C LEU A 303 -170.49 -6.98 12.03
N ALA A 304 -170.85 -7.86 12.97
CA ALA A 304 -171.84 -8.91 12.75
C ALA A 304 -173.25 -8.29 12.63
N LEU A 305 -173.54 -7.27 13.45
CA LEU A 305 -174.71 -6.39 13.32
C LEU A 305 -174.68 -5.58 12.01
N ALA A 306 -173.50 -5.17 11.53
CA ALA A 306 -173.36 -4.43 10.26
C ALA A 306 -173.31 -5.31 8.99
N ASN A 307 -172.86 -6.56 9.07
CA ASN A 307 -172.78 -7.49 7.94
C ASN A 307 -174.15 -8.08 7.54
N GLU A 308 -175.14 -8.04 8.44
CA GLU A 308 -176.55 -8.20 8.08
C GLU A 308 -176.99 -7.10 7.10
N ALA A 309 -176.41 -5.89 7.19
CA ALA A 309 -176.63 -4.79 6.26
C ALA A 309 -175.69 -4.83 5.02
N GLU A 310 -174.49 -5.43 5.11
CA GLU A 310 -173.48 -5.44 4.03
C GLU A 310 -173.55 -6.67 3.08
N ARG A 311 -174.32 -7.71 3.42
CA ARG A 311 -174.70 -8.77 2.45
C ARG A 311 -175.41 -8.22 1.21
N ALA A 312 -175.90 -6.98 1.26
CA ALA A 312 -176.43 -6.22 0.13
C ALA A 312 -175.34 -5.64 -0.83
N ALA A 313 -174.06 -5.57 -0.44
CA ALA A 313 -173.04 -4.78 -1.15
C ALA A 313 -171.89 -5.58 -1.83
N ARG A 314 -171.88 -6.90 -1.70
CA ARG A 314 -170.72 -7.77 -2.01
C ARG A 314 -170.61 -8.28 -3.46
N THR A 315 -170.96 -7.45 -4.45
CA THR A 315 -170.93 -7.84 -5.88
C THR A 315 -169.75 -7.28 -6.69
N ALA A 316 -168.83 -6.48 -6.13
CA ALA A 316 -167.94 -5.71 -7.01
C ALA A 316 -166.49 -5.50 -6.53
N ARG A 317 -165.62 -6.52 -6.62
CA ARG A 317 -164.28 -6.41 -7.29
C ARG A 317 -163.24 -7.38 -6.75
N ARG A 318 -163.02 -8.44 -7.52
CA ARG A 318 -161.78 -9.23 -7.60
C ARG A 318 -161.00 -8.80 -8.85
N GLY A 319 -159.68 -8.62 -8.73
CA GLY A 319 -158.73 -8.44 -9.84
C GLY A 319 -157.46 -7.70 -9.40
N GLN A 320 -156.35 -8.36 -9.01
CA GLN A 320 -155.28 -8.91 -9.87
C GLN A 320 -154.17 -7.85 -10.10
N SER A 321 -152.92 -7.89 -9.60
CA SER A 321 -151.84 -8.90 -9.41
C SER A 321 -151.06 -9.29 -10.68
N SER A 322 -149.89 -8.66 -10.92
CA SER A 322 -148.81 -9.18 -11.82
C SER A 322 -147.41 -8.53 -11.57
N ALA A 323 -146.46 -9.23 -10.93
CA ALA A 323 -145.08 -8.75 -10.69
C ALA A 323 -144.01 -9.86 -10.51
N GLY A 324 -143.97 -10.90 -11.36
CA GLY A 324 -143.05 -12.05 -11.18
C GLY A 324 -141.88 -12.17 -12.17
N SER A 325 -141.91 -11.52 -13.33
CA SER A 325 -141.09 -11.98 -14.49
C SER A 325 -139.73 -11.29 -14.67
N LYS A 326 -139.40 -10.20 -13.97
CA LYS A 326 -138.21 -9.37 -14.25
C LYS A 326 -136.96 -9.68 -13.40
N LEU A 327 -137.04 -10.59 -12.43
CA LEU A 327 -135.96 -10.80 -11.45
C LEU A 327 -134.93 -11.88 -11.88
N ALA A 328 -135.26 -12.73 -12.86
CA ALA A 328 -134.42 -13.87 -13.22
C ALA A 328 -133.25 -13.48 -14.13
N ASP A 329 -133.43 -12.51 -15.04
CA ASP A 329 -132.41 -12.16 -16.04
C ASP A 329 -131.19 -11.40 -15.45
N ALA A 330 -131.38 -10.68 -14.35
CA ALA A 330 -130.31 -9.88 -13.74
C ALA A 330 -129.21 -10.72 -13.04
N ARG A 331 -129.53 -11.94 -12.60
CA ARG A 331 -128.59 -12.78 -11.83
C ARG A 331 -127.52 -13.48 -12.68
N ILE A 332 -127.79 -13.67 -13.98
CA ILE A 332 -126.85 -14.37 -14.88
C ILE A 332 -125.72 -13.44 -15.34
N LEU A 333 -125.95 -12.12 -15.38
CA LEU A 333 -124.94 -11.14 -15.81
C LEU A 333 -123.84 -10.91 -14.74
N ASP A 334 -124.21 -10.97 -13.46
CA ASP A 334 -123.35 -10.67 -12.30
C ASP A 334 -122.23 -11.71 -12.09
N ALA A 335 -122.56 -12.98 -12.31
CA ALA A 335 -121.60 -14.08 -12.17
C ALA A 335 -120.48 -14.06 -13.23
N ARG A 336 -120.74 -13.46 -14.40
CA ARG A 336 -119.77 -13.42 -15.51
C ARG A 336 -118.71 -12.33 -15.34
N LEU A 337 -119.11 -11.18 -14.80
CA LEU A 337 -118.22 -10.04 -14.53
C LEU A 337 -117.26 -10.32 -13.35
N SER A 338 -117.70 -11.08 -12.35
CA SER A 338 -116.87 -11.39 -11.18
C SER A 338 -115.62 -12.23 -11.52
N ALA A 339 -115.74 -13.18 -12.45
CA ALA A 339 -114.64 -14.05 -12.86
C ALA A 339 -113.54 -13.32 -13.68
N GLU A 340 -113.89 -12.26 -14.41
CA GLU A 340 -112.91 -11.46 -15.17
C GLU A 340 -112.10 -10.55 -14.24
N CYS A 341 -112.67 -10.08 -13.13
CA CYS A 341 -111.96 -9.23 -12.16
C CYS A 341 -110.86 -9.99 -11.42
N GLU A 342 -111.10 -11.26 -11.06
CA GLU A 342 -110.15 -12.10 -10.32
C GLU A 342 -108.88 -12.39 -11.13
N ALA A 343 -109.03 -12.71 -12.41
CA ALA A 343 -107.90 -13.01 -13.32
C ALA A 343 -106.98 -11.78 -13.55
N VAL A 344 -107.52 -10.56 -13.47
CA VAL A 344 -106.75 -9.32 -13.63
C VAL A 344 -105.98 -8.98 -12.34
N ALA A 345 -106.59 -9.22 -11.17
CA ALA A 345 -105.96 -8.98 -9.88
C ALA A 345 -104.75 -9.89 -9.64
N GLU A 346 -104.85 -11.17 -10.01
CA GLU A 346 -103.77 -12.14 -9.83
C GLU A 346 -102.54 -11.77 -10.66
N ARG A 347 -102.73 -11.33 -11.92
CA ARG A 347 -101.64 -10.92 -12.82
C ARG A 347 -100.90 -9.66 -12.34
N LEU A 348 -101.60 -8.72 -11.69
CA LEU A 348 -101.00 -7.51 -11.11
C LEU A 348 -100.06 -7.85 -9.94
N LEU A 349 -100.42 -8.86 -9.15
CA LEU A 349 -99.64 -9.28 -8.00
C LEU A 349 -98.36 -10.03 -8.41
N THR A 350 -98.45 -11.02 -9.32
CA THR A 350 -97.31 -11.89 -9.64
C THR A 350 -96.21 -11.21 -10.44
N SER A 351 -96.56 -10.32 -11.38
CA SER A 351 -95.59 -9.72 -12.31
C SER A 351 -95.06 -8.36 -11.85
N TYR A 352 -95.82 -7.64 -11.03
CA TYR A 352 -95.53 -6.25 -10.69
C TYR A 352 -95.53 -5.97 -9.19
N SER A 353 -95.83 -6.96 -8.34
CA SER A 353 -95.86 -6.82 -6.87
C SER A 353 -96.74 -5.66 -6.39
N ILE A 354 -97.86 -5.39 -7.08
CA ILE A 354 -98.82 -4.32 -6.75
C ILE A 354 -100.17 -4.96 -6.41
N SER A 355 -100.81 -4.51 -5.32
CA SER A 355 -102.16 -4.95 -4.94
C SER A 355 -103.25 -4.29 -5.80
N ALA A 356 -104.39 -4.97 -5.98
CA ALA A 356 -105.49 -4.46 -6.80
C ALA A 356 -106.07 -3.12 -6.29
N GLU A 357 -106.00 -2.89 -4.98
CA GLU A 357 -106.45 -1.66 -4.32
C GLU A 357 -105.48 -0.50 -4.56
N GLU A 358 -104.16 -0.75 -4.55
CA GLU A 358 -103.14 0.26 -4.87
C GLU A 358 -103.17 0.70 -6.34
N ALA A 359 -103.52 -0.20 -7.26
CA ALA A 359 -103.63 0.11 -8.68
C ALA A 359 -104.79 1.09 -8.99
N ILE A 360 -105.92 0.92 -8.32
CA ILE A 360 -107.10 1.80 -8.44
C ILE A 360 -106.85 3.13 -7.75
N ALA A 361 -106.19 3.12 -6.58
CA ALA A 361 -105.85 4.33 -5.82
C ALA A 361 -104.86 5.25 -6.55
N ARG A 362 -103.95 4.69 -7.37
CA ARG A 362 -102.95 5.48 -8.11
C ARG A 362 -103.50 6.29 -9.28
N ASN A 363 -104.78 6.12 -9.65
CA ASN A 363 -105.50 6.88 -10.67
C ASN A 363 -104.60 7.35 -11.83
N LEU A 364 -103.97 6.37 -12.49
CA LEU A 364 -103.00 6.62 -13.54
C LEU A 364 -103.73 7.17 -14.77
N SER A 365 -103.69 8.49 -14.92
CA SER A 365 -104.01 9.14 -16.19
C SER A 365 -102.96 8.68 -17.21
N ILE A 366 -103.36 7.74 -18.06
CA ILE A 366 -102.56 7.33 -19.22
C ILE A 366 -102.55 8.53 -20.17
N PRO A 367 -101.38 9.12 -20.52
CA PRO A 367 -101.32 10.10 -21.59
C PRO A 367 -101.86 9.45 -22.87
N ALA A 368 -102.72 10.14 -23.61
CA ALA A 368 -103.41 9.62 -24.81
C ALA A 368 -102.48 9.34 -26.01
N CYS A 369 -101.19 9.06 -25.78
CA CYS A 369 -100.14 9.08 -26.80
C CYS A 369 -99.25 7.82 -26.80
N LEU A 370 -99.58 6.74 -26.08
CA LEU A 370 -98.84 5.47 -26.22
C LEU A 370 -99.75 4.32 -26.64
N SER A 371 -99.51 3.80 -27.84
CA SER A 371 -100.02 2.52 -28.29
C SER A 371 -99.39 1.40 -27.44
N ARG A 372 -100.18 0.38 -27.09
CA ARG A 372 -99.74 -0.80 -26.35
C ARG A 372 -98.59 -1.54 -27.05
N GLU A 373 -98.55 -1.47 -28.37
CA GLU A 373 -97.50 -2.09 -29.19
C GLU A 373 -96.18 -1.31 -29.12
N ASP A 374 -96.24 0.02 -29.10
CA ASP A 374 -95.05 0.88 -28.99
C ASP A 374 -94.39 0.69 -27.62
N ALA A 375 -95.17 0.68 -26.54
CA ALA A 375 -94.65 0.45 -25.19
C ALA A 375 -94.00 -0.94 -25.02
N GLN A 376 -94.55 -1.98 -25.65
CA GLN A 376 -93.96 -3.32 -25.62
C GLN A 376 -92.67 -3.40 -26.44
N SER A 377 -92.60 -2.70 -27.58
CA SER A 377 -91.39 -2.60 -28.38
C SER A 377 -90.27 -1.85 -27.63
N GLU A 378 -90.63 -0.79 -26.91
CA GLU A 378 -89.71 0.01 -26.11
C GLU A 378 -89.18 -0.78 -24.91
N ILE A 379 -90.04 -1.53 -24.20
CA ILE A 379 -89.60 -2.44 -23.13
C ILE A 379 -88.64 -3.52 -23.66
N LYS A 380 -88.88 -4.06 -24.86
CA LYS A 380 -87.99 -5.05 -25.47
C LYS A 380 -86.64 -4.43 -25.86
N ASN A 381 -86.64 -3.21 -26.41
CA ASN A 381 -85.41 -2.47 -26.71
C ASN A 381 -84.63 -2.12 -25.45
N LEU A 382 -85.28 -1.61 -24.40
CA LEU A 382 -84.64 -1.26 -23.13
C LEU A 382 -84.07 -2.50 -22.42
N ARG A 383 -84.78 -3.65 -22.46
CA ARG A 383 -84.24 -4.93 -21.95
C ARG A 383 -83.03 -5.40 -22.76
N GLY A 384 -83.06 -5.27 -24.09
CA GLY A 384 -81.91 -5.59 -24.94
C GLY A 384 -80.71 -4.65 -24.71
N GLN A 385 -80.94 -3.37 -24.45
CA GLN A 385 -79.90 -2.41 -24.06
C GLN A 385 -79.30 -2.74 -22.69
N LEU A 386 -80.12 -3.17 -21.72
CA LEU A 386 -79.67 -3.67 -20.42
C LEU A 386 -78.81 -4.93 -20.54
N GLU A 387 -79.15 -5.84 -21.46
CA GLU A 387 -78.38 -7.07 -21.70
C GLU A 387 -77.05 -6.78 -22.43
N GLN A 388 -77.00 -5.77 -23.31
CA GLN A 388 -75.77 -5.31 -23.97
C GLN A 388 -74.77 -4.61 -23.03
N LEU A 389 -75.23 -4.02 -21.93
CA LEU A 389 -74.37 -3.36 -20.94
C LEU A 389 -73.50 -4.36 -20.14
N GLY A 390 -73.83 -5.65 -20.16
CA GLY A 390 -73.08 -6.70 -19.46
C GLY A 390 -73.13 -6.58 -17.93
N PRO A 391 -72.39 -7.43 -17.19
CA PRO A 391 -72.34 -7.36 -15.73
C PRO A 391 -71.67 -6.06 -15.28
N VAL A 392 -72.44 -5.19 -14.63
CA VAL A 392 -71.96 -3.91 -14.11
C VAL A 392 -71.08 -4.17 -12.88
N ASN A 393 -69.80 -3.80 -12.96
CA ASN A 393 -68.89 -3.94 -11.83
C ASN A 393 -69.14 -2.83 -10.80
N HIS A 394 -69.92 -3.14 -9.77
CA HIS A 394 -70.24 -2.22 -8.69
C HIS A 394 -69.01 -1.81 -7.84
N ALA A 395 -67.93 -2.59 -7.85
CA ALA A 395 -66.68 -2.25 -7.17
C ALA A 395 -65.78 -1.28 -7.97
N ALA A 396 -66.08 -1.04 -9.26
CA ALA A 396 -65.22 -0.20 -10.12
C ALA A 396 -65.09 1.25 -9.62
N VAL A 397 -66.10 1.78 -8.93
CA VAL A 397 -66.05 3.14 -8.36
C VAL A 397 -65.11 3.19 -7.15
N GLU A 398 -65.13 2.17 -6.29
CA GLU A 398 -64.23 2.06 -5.14
C GLU A 398 -62.79 1.74 -5.61
N ASP A 399 -62.62 0.81 -6.54
CA ASP A 399 -61.33 0.48 -7.14
C ASP A 399 -60.70 1.69 -7.83
N SER A 400 -61.48 2.50 -8.55
CA SER A 400 -60.99 3.73 -9.17
C SER A 400 -60.55 4.76 -8.14
N ARG A 401 -61.24 4.86 -6.99
CA ARG A 401 -60.84 5.76 -5.90
C ARG A 401 -59.55 5.27 -5.23
N ASN A 402 -59.49 3.99 -4.87
CA ASN A 402 -58.30 3.38 -4.29
C ASN A 402 -57.07 3.48 -5.22
N LEU A 403 -57.28 3.29 -6.53
CA LEU A 403 -56.22 3.41 -7.52
C LEU A 403 -55.77 4.87 -7.69
N ALA A 404 -56.69 5.84 -7.65
CA ALA A 404 -56.37 7.26 -7.69
C ALA A 404 -55.61 7.71 -6.44
N GLU A 405 -56.02 7.27 -5.25
CA GLU A 405 -55.30 7.54 -3.99
C GLU A 405 -53.89 6.95 -4.03
N ARG A 406 -53.74 5.71 -4.51
CA ARG A 406 -52.43 5.09 -4.69
C ARG A 406 -51.58 5.82 -5.73
N TYR A 407 -52.17 6.27 -6.83
CA TYR A 407 -51.48 7.03 -7.86
C TYR A 407 -50.94 8.35 -7.29
N HIS A 408 -51.79 9.12 -6.61
CA HIS A 408 -51.36 10.38 -6.00
C HIS A 408 -50.31 10.19 -4.91
N PHE A 409 -50.44 9.15 -4.07
CA PHE A 409 -49.40 8.82 -3.10
C PHE A 409 -48.05 8.51 -3.77
N LEU A 410 -48.05 7.70 -4.85
CA LEU A 410 -46.82 7.38 -5.58
C LEU A 410 -46.25 8.60 -6.32
N GLU A 411 -47.11 9.49 -6.83
CA GLU A 411 -46.71 10.74 -7.47
C GLU A 411 -46.03 11.69 -6.47
N GLU A 412 -46.59 11.85 -5.27
CA GLU A 412 -45.97 12.61 -4.17
C GLU A 412 -44.61 11.99 -3.75
N GLN A 413 -44.55 10.68 -3.57
CA GLN A 413 -43.29 9.99 -3.23
C GLN A 413 -42.23 10.12 -4.33
N LEU A 414 -42.63 10.12 -5.60
CA LEU A 414 -41.72 10.34 -6.72
C LEU A 414 -41.16 11.77 -6.69
N ALA A 415 -42.03 12.78 -6.50
CA ALA A 415 -41.62 14.17 -6.43
C ALA A 415 -40.68 14.44 -5.24
N ASP A 416 -40.93 13.82 -4.08
CA ASP A 416 -40.05 13.91 -2.91
C ASP A 416 -38.67 13.30 -3.19
N LEU A 417 -38.61 12.14 -3.86
CA LEU A 417 -37.36 11.49 -4.24
C LEU A 417 -36.56 12.29 -5.27
N GLU A 418 -37.23 12.86 -6.28
CA GLU A 418 -36.61 13.74 -7.27
C GLU A 418 -36.04 15.00 -6.59
N SER A 419 -36.79 15.62 -5.68
CA SER A 419 -36.30 16.78 -4.91
C SER A 419 -35.12 16.43 -4.00
N ALA A 420 -35.15 15.25 -3.36
CA ALA A 420 -34.03 14.76 -2.55
C ALA A 420 -32.78 14.48 -3.40
N GLN A 421 -32.96 13.93 -4.61
CA GLN A 421 -31.87 13.70 -5.55
C GLN A 421 -31.22 15.01 -6.01
N GLU A 422 -32.03 16.02 -6.35
CA GLU A 422 -31.54 17.34 -6.74
C GLU A 422 -30.79 18.01 -5.58
N SER A 423 -31.37 18.00 -4.38
CA SER A 423 -30.76 18.55 -3.17
C SER A 423 -29.41 17.88 -2.87
N LEU A 424 -29.34 16.55 -2.96
CA LEU A 424 -28.10 15.81 -2.73
C LEU A 424 -27.05 16.14 -3.81
N SER A 425 -27.47 16.28 -5.07
CA SER A 425 -26.58 16.65 -6.17
C SER A 425 -26.03 18.06 -6.02
N GLU A 426 -26.81 19.01 -5.49
CA GLU A 426 -26.34 20.35 -5.13
C GLU A 426 -25.31 20.31 -4.00
N VAL A 427 -25.56 19.52 -2.95
CA VAL A 427 -24.60 19.33 -1.85
C VAL A 427 -23.29 18.74 -2.35
N VAL A 428 -23.34 17.75 -3.25
CA VAL A 428 -22.13 17.17 -3.87
C VAL A 428 -21.38 18.23 -4.67
N ARG A 429 -22.07 18.99 -5.52
CA ARG A 429 -21.45 20.07 -6.31
C ARG A 429 -20.81 21.15 -5.43
N GLU A 430 -21.44 21.51 -4.32
CA GLU A 430 -20.88 22.49 -3.40
C GLU A 430 -19.66 21.93 -2.67
N CYS A 431 -19.71 20.67 -2.22
CA CYS A 431 -18.55 19.97 -1.66
C CYS A 431 -17.39 19.92 -2.67
N ASP A 432 -17.64 19.53 -3.92
CA ASP A 432 -16.62 19.47 -4.97
C ASP A 432 -16.00 20.85 -5.22
N ARG A 433 -16.83 21.90 -5.24
CA ARG A 433 -16.36 23.28 -5.40
C ARG A 433 -15.46 23.72 -4.24
N VAL A 434 -15.84 23.40 -3.00
CA VAL A 434 -15.05 23.70 -1.80
C VAL A 434 -13.74 22.90 -1.80
N CYS A 435 -13.80 21.61 -2.09
CA CYS A 435 -12.65 20.72 -2.21
C CYS A 435 -11.68 21.19 -3.29
N ALA A 436 -12.17 21.51 -4.49
CA ALA A 436 -11.35 22.01 -5.59
C ALA A 436 -10.67 23.34 -5.21
N LYS A 437 -11.41 24.27 -4.62
CA LYS A 437 -10.83 25.53 -4.14
C LYS A 437 -9.76 25.31 -3.08
N GLN A 438 -10.01 24.45 -2.09
CA GLN A 438 -9.05 24.17 -1.02
C GLN A 438 -7.83 23.43 -1.56
N PHE A 439 -8.01 22.49 -2.50
CA PHE A 439 -6.94 21.80 -3.18
C PHE A 439 -6.06 22.79 -3.95
N THR A 440 -6.63 23.63 -4.82
CA THR A 440 -5.86 24.59 -5.61
C THR A 440 -5.09 25.56 -4.72
N GLN A 441 -5.73 26.10 -3.68
CA GLN A 441 -5.06 27.00 -2.72
C GLN A 441 -3.90 26.32 -1.99
N THR A 442 -4.09 25.07 -1.55
CA THR A 442 -3.06 24.32 -0.83
C THR A 442 -1.94 23.88 -1.78
N PHE A 443 -2.28 23.50 -3.01
CA PHE A 443 -1.34 23.10 -4.04
C PHE A 443 -0.45 24.27 -4.46
N GLU A 444 -1.02 25.45 -4.71
CA GLU A 444 -0.25 26.67 -5.02
C GLU A 444 0.69 27.04 -3.86
N ALA A 445 0.20 26.98 -2.61
CA ALA A 445 1.04 27.23 -1.44
C ALA A 445 2.19 26.21 -1.32
N ILE A 446 1.94 24.91 -1.56
CA ILE A 446 2.99 23.88 -1.53
C ILE A 446 3.98 24.08 -2.69
N ARG A 447 3.49 24.47 -3.87
CA ARG A 447 4.31 24.73 -5.06
C ARG A 447 5.30 25.88 -4.83
N ASP A 448 4.83 26.99 -4.28
CA ASP A 448 5.67 28.16 -3.97
C ASP A 448 6.74 27.78 -2.91
N GLU A 449 6.29 27.15 -1.82
CA GLU A 449 7.17 26.72 -0.73
C GLU A 449 8.19 25.66 -1.17
N PHE A 450 7.80 24.74 -2.04
CA PHE A 450 8.69 23.73 -2.61
C PHE A 450 9.78 24.36 -3.46
N SER A 451 9.45 25.39 -4.25
CA SER A 451 10.44 26.09 -5.08
C SER A 451 11.48 26.81 -4.23
N GLU A 452 11.05 27.46 -3.14
CA GLU A 452 11.95 28.15 -2.19
C GLU A 452 12.86 27.16 -1.45
N ILE A 453 12.28 26.13 -0.81
CA ILE A 453 13.06 25.14 -0.06
C ILE A 453 14.03 24.39 -0.98
N PHE A 454 13.63 24.07 -2.20
CA PHE A 454 14.51 23.41 -3.15
C PHE A 454 15.73 24.28 -3.48
N GLN A 455 15.54 25.58 -3.69
CA GLN A 455 16.65 26.50 -3.95
C GLN A 455 17.62 26.58 -2.77
N ASP A 456 17.10 26.65 -1.55
CA ASP A 456 17.91 26.71 -0.32
C ASP A 456 18.73 25.42 -0.13
N VAL A 457 18.10 24.26 -0.32
CA VAL A 457 18.72 22.95 -0.10
C VAL A 457 19.76 22.60 -1.16
N PHE A 458 19.57 23.01 -2.42
CA PHE A 458 20.55 22.75 -3.49
C PHE A 458 21.58 23.88 -3.65
N GLY A 459 21.37 25.04 -3.02
CA GLY A 459 22.20 26.25 -3.18
C GLY A 459 22.04 26.88 -4.57
N GLY A 460 20.85 26.75 -5.16
CA GLY A 460 20.51 27.15 -6.52
C GLY A 460 19.74 26.06 -7.29
N GLY A 461 19.36 26.35 -8.54
CA GLY A 461 18.47 25.49 -9.33
C GLY A 461 17.00 25.94 -9.23
N THR A 462 16.09 25.22 -9.86
CA THR A 462 14.65 25.52 -9.83
C THR A 462 13.85 24.23 -9.77
N ALA A 463 12.80 24.20 -8.97
CA ALA A 463 11.85 23.09 -8.96
C ALA A 463 10.41 23.62 -9.05
N ASP A 464 9.55 22.81 -9.64
CA ASP A 464 8.16 23.16 -9.88
C ASP A 464 7.24 21.92 -9.76
N LEU A 465 5.98 22.16 -9.40
CA LEU A 465 4.91 21.17 -9.36
C LEU A 465 3.90 21.51 -10.46
N VAL A 466 3.69 20.57 -11.38
CA VAL A 466 2.80 20.76 -12.54
C VAL A 466 1.64 19.77 -12.46
N LEU A 467 0.43 20.27 -12.70
CA LEU A 467 -0.77 19.42 -12.83
C LEU A 467 -0.89 18.93 -14.28
N ASP A 468 -1.16 17.64 -14.46
CA ASP A 468 -1.35 17.04 -15.80
C ASP A 468 -2.56 17.65 -16.53
N ASP A 469 -3.64 17.92 -15.80
CA ASP A 469 -4.84 18.59 -16.30
C ASP A 469 -5.34 19.67 -15.33
N PRO A 470 -5.09 20.96 -15.61
CA PRO A 470 -5.58 22.08 -14.81
C PRO A 470 -7.10 22.23 -14.79
N GLY A 471 -7.83 21.60 -15.72
CA GLY A 471 -9.29 21.68 -15.81
C GLY A 471 -10.02 20.81 -14.79
N ASN A 472 -9.36 19.78 -14.25
CA ASN A 472 -9.93 18.86 -13.27
C ASN A 472 -8.93 18.56 -12.13
N PRO A 473 -8.75 19.52 -11.19
CA PRO A 473 -7.73 19.42 -10.15
C PRO A 473 -7.94 18.28 -9.16
N LEU A 474 -9.14 17.69 -9.06
CA LEU A 474 -9.44 16.62 -8.11
C LEU A 474 -9.05 15.22 -8.64
N GLU A 475 -8.95 15.04 -9.96
CA GLU A 475 -8.67 13.74 -10.59
C GLU A 475 -7.34 13.71 -11.37
N CYS A 476 -6.62 14.83 -11.46
CA CYS A 476 -5.39 14.91 -12.22
C CYS A 476 -4.14 14.47 -11.42
N GLY A 477 -3.13 14.00 -12.13
CA GLY A 477 -1.82 13.68 -11.57
C GLY A 477 -0.99 14.94 -11.30
N VAL A 478 0.01 14.80 -10.41
CA VAL A 478 1.00 15.84 -10.11
C VAL A 478 2.36 15.35 -10.62
N GLU A 479 2.95 16.08 -11.56
CA GLU A 479 4.31 15.86 -12.03
C GLU A 479 5.30 16.76 -11.27
N ILE A 480 6.38 16.16 -10.77
CA ILE A 480 7.46 16.86 -10.07
C ILE A 480 8.61 17.10 -11.04
N VAL A 481 8.87 18.38 -11.31
CA VAL A 481 9.87 18.82 -12.27
C VAL A 481 10.98 19.55 -11.54
N CYS A 482 12.22 19.06 -11.68
CA CYS A 482 13.36 19.63 -10.96
C CYS A 482 14.52 19.95 -11.90
N GLN A 483 15.22 21.03 -11.62
CA GLN A 483 16.43 21.46 -12.29
C GLN A 483 17.52 21.75 -11.24
N PRO A 484 18.34 20.74 -10.90
CA PRO A 484 19.52 20.95 -10.06
C PRO A 484 20.53 21.91 -10.71
N PRO A 485 21.41 22.56 -9.92
CA PRO A 485 22.39 23.53 -10.43
C PRO A 485 23.31 22.89 -11.49
N GLY A 486 23.35 23.50 -12.68
CA GLY A 486 24.19 23.03 -13.80
C GLY A 486 23.59 21.89 -14.64
N LYS A 487 22.36 21.43 -14.37
CA LYS A 487 21.64 20.41 -15.17
C LYS A 487 20.44 21.00 -15.91
N LYS A 488 19.92 20.24 -16.88
CA LYS A 488 18.66 20.54 -17.56
C LYS A 488 17.49 20.10 -16.68
N LEU A 489 16.34 20.74 -16.90
CA LEU A 489 15.07 20.39 -16.30
C LEU A 489 14.71 18.93 -16.63
N ALA A 490 14.46 18.13 -15.60
CA ALA A 490 14.19 16.71 -15.70
C ALA A 490 13.11 16.27 -14.70
N SER A 491 12.35 15.24 -15.06
CA SER A 491 11.41 14.59 -14.14
C SER A 491 12.16 13.88 -13.02
N LEU A 492 11.56 13.79 -11.82
CA LEU A 492 12.14 13.21 -10.60
C LEU A 492 12.77 11.82 -10.82
N THR A 493 12.22 11.01 -11.72
CA THR A 493 12.69 9.65 -12.03
C THR A 493 14.07 9.62 -12.72
N LEU A 494 14.48 10.73 -13.36
CA LEU A 494 15.74 10.83 -14.11
C LEU A 494 16.89 11.42 -13.27
N LEU A 495 16.66 11.74 -11.99
CA LEU A 495 17.69 12.25 -11.08
C LEU A 495 18.54 11.14 -10.47
N SER A 496 19.74 11.50 -9.98
CA SER A 496 20.57 10.56 -9.22
C SER A 496 19.95 10.23 -7.86
N GLY A 497 20.32 9.10 -7.24
CA GLY A 497 19.72 8.64 -5.99
C GLY A 497 19.75 9.66 -4.85
N GLY A 498 20.88 10.37 -4.67
CA GLY A 498 21.01 11.43 -3.67
C GLY A 498 20.19 12.69 -4.01
N GLU A 499 20.15 13.09 -5.28
CA GLU A 499 19.33 14.23 -5.73
C GLU A 499 17.82 13.94 -5.61
N LYS A 500 17.41 12.71 -5.90
CA LYS A 500 16.02 12.25 -5.73
C LYS A 500 15.61 12.26 -4.25
N ALA A 501 16.48 11.77 -3.36
CA ALA A 501 16.24 11.79 -1.92
C ALA A 501 16.10 13.24 -1.42
N LEU A 502 17.00 14.12 -1.83
CA LEU A 502 17.00 15.52 -1.40
C LEU A 502 15.80 16.31 -1.94
N ALA A 503 15.38 16.06 -3.19
CA ALA A 503 14.17 16.63 -3.77
C ALA A 503 12.90 16.14 -3.04
N ALA A 504 12.82 14.86 -2.68
CA ALA A 504 11.71 14.31 -1.90
C ALA A 504 11.65 14.89 -0.49
N ILE A 505 12.81 15.06 0.16
CA ILE A 505 12.93 15.72 1.46
C ILE A 505 12.46 17.18 1.38
N ALA A 506 12.87 17.92 0.35
CA ALA A 506 12.43 19.30 0.13
C ALA A 506 10.90 19.40 -0.04
N LEU A 507 10.29 18.48 -0.80
CA LEU A 507 8.84 18.42 -0.97
C LEU A 507 8.13 18.09 0.35
N LEU A 508 8.65 17.14 1.13
CA LEU A 508 8.08 16.78 2.44
C LEU A 508 8.06 18.00 3.37
N PHE A 509 9.17 18.74 3.44
CA PHE A 509 9.24 19.95 4.26
C PHE A 509 8.36 21.10 3.75
N ALA A 510 8.19 21.23 2.43
CA ALA A 510 7.25 22.19 1.85
C ALA A 510 5.80 21.90 2.27
N ILE A 511 5.40 20.63 2.20
CA ILE A 511 4.10 20.18 2.68
C ILE A 511 3.93 20.47 4.17
N MET A 512 4.97 20.21 4.98
CA MET A 512 4.94 20.49 6.43
C MET A 512 4.89 21.98 6.76
N ARG A 513 5.49 22.86 5.96
CA ARG A 513 5.41 24.31 6.18
C ARG A 513 4.00 24.84 5.91
N VAL A 514 3.35 24.36 4.85
CA VAL A 514 1.97 24.76 4.52
C VAL A 514 0.97 24.16 5.50
N LYS A 515 1.17 22.89 5.90
CA LYS A 515 0.31 22.18 6.85
C LYS A 515 1.16 21.50 7.93
N PRO A 516 1.45 22.22 9.04
CA PRO A 516 2.32 21.68 10.10
C PRO A 516 1.68 20.48 10.79
N SER A 517 2.39 19.35 10.74
CA SER A 517 2.11 18.20 11.60
C SER A 517 2.75 18.44 12.97
N PRO A 518 2.09 18.11 14.09
CA PRO A 518 2.68 18.29 15.42
C PRO A 518 3.93 17.44 15.65
N VAL A 519 4.02 16.28 14.99
CA VAL A 519 5.14 15.34 15.10
C VAL A 519 5.56 14.88 13.70
N CYS A 520 6.86 14.80 13.46
CA CYS A 520 7.47 14.23 12.26
C CYS A 520 8.50 13.18 12.66
N VAL A 521 8.39 11.98 12.07
CA VAL A 521 9.32 10.86 12.31
C VAL A 521 10.04 10.56 11.01
N LEU A 522 11.37 10.59 11.04
CA LEU A 522 12.24 10.39 9.89
C LEU A 522 13.19 9.23 10.19
N ASP A 523 13.15 8.19 9.37
CA ASP A 523 13.95 6.97 9.56
C ASP A 523 14.99 6.84 8.45
N GLU A 524 16.28 6.93 8.81
CA GLU A 524 17.46 6.76 7.96
C GLU A 524 17.47 7.54 6.63
N ILE A 525 16.75 8.68 6.57
CA ILE A 525 16.59 9.45 5.33
C ILE A 525 17.88 10.12 4.83
N ASP A 526 18.90 10.24 5.70
CA ASP A 526 20.20 10.84 5.42
C ASP A 526 21.27 9.81 4.99
N SER A 527 20.88 8.54 4.85
CA SER A 527 21.75 7.46 4.37
C SER A 527 22.23 7.70 2.93
N ALA A 528 21.32 8.15 2.05
CA ALA A 528 21.56 8.39 0.62
C ALA A 528 22.18 9.77 0.30
N LEU A 529 22.43 10.62 1.32
CA LEU A 529 22.99 11.95 1.16
C LEU A 529 24.52 11.95 1.33
N ASP A 530 25.20 12.78 0.56
CA ASP A 530 26.64 13.05 0.73
C ASP A 530 26.89 14.07 1.86
N GLU A 531 28.15 14.24 2.25
CA GLU A 531 28.52 15.05 3.43
C GLU A 531 28.15 16.54 3.29
N ALA A 532 28.11 17.06 2.05
CA ALA A 532 27.70 18.41 1.74
C ALA A 532 26.16 18.58 1.82
N ASN A 533 25.39 17.62 1.31
CA ASN A 533 23.94 17.64 1.38
C ASN A 533 23.41 17.37 2.80
N VAL A 534 24.10 16.54 3.59
CA VAL A 534 23.77 16.34 5.01
C VAL A 534 23.86 17.66 5.81
N ALA A 535 24.83 18.52 5.52
CA ALA A 535 24.94 19.82 6.19
C ALA A 535 23.70 20.71 5.91
N ARG A 536 23.28 20.78 4.65
CA ARG A 536 22.11 21.58 4.23
C ARG A 536 20.79 21.01 4.76
N PHE A 537 20.67 19.68 4.77
CA PHE A 537 19.56 18.99 5.41
C PHE A 537 19.46 19.31 6.91
N VAL A 538 20.59 19.34 7.63
CA VAL A 538 20.63 19.71 9.05
C VAL A 538 20.19 21.16 9.29
N GLU A 539 20.57 22.10 8.42
CA GLU A 539 20.11 23.49 8.51
C GLU A 539 18.58 23.58 8.35
N LEU A 540 18.01 22.90 7.36
CA LEU A 540 16.56 22.85 7.16
C LEU A 540 15.82 22.24 8.35
N LEU A 541 16.37 21.16 8.93
CA LEU A 541 15.83 20.53 10.13
C LEU A 541 15.76 21.47 11.33
N ARG A 542 16.77 22.34 11.52
CA ARG A 542 16.78 23.33 12.62
C ARG A 542 15.69 24.37 12.48
N ASP A 543 15.35 24.74 11.27
CA ASP A 543 14.30 25.73 11.03
C ASP A 543 12.92 25.11 11.25
N VAL A 544 12.73 23.86 10.83
CA VAL A 544 11.46 23.12 11.03
C VAL A 544 11.27 22.71 12.49
N SER A 545 12.34 22.39 13.23
CA SER A 545 12.25 22.01 14.64
C SER A 545 11.74 23.13 15.56
N ARG A 546 11.71 24.38 15.09
CA ARG A 546 11.13 25.51 15.83
C ARG A 546 9.61 25.43 15.96
N SER A 547 8.94 24.79 15.00
CA SER A 547 7.47 24.70 14.93
C SER A 547 6.93 23.28 15.07
N VAL A 548 7.75 22.26 14.78
CA VAL A 548 7.34 20.84 14.77
C VAL A 548 8.30 19.99 15.61
N GLN A 549 7.76 19.00 16.33
CA GLN A 549 8.59 18.01 17.00
C GLN A 549 9.13 16.99 15.99
N VAL A 550 10.45 16.96 15.80
CA VAL A 550 11.10 16.03 14.87
C VAL A 550 11.81 14.91 15.63
N ILE A 551 11.51 13.66 15.27
CA ILE A 551 12.17 12.44 15.76
C ILE A 551 12.93 11.84 14.59
N ILE A 552 14.24 11.73 14.71
CA ILE A 552 15.09 11.21 13.63
C ILE A 552 15.84 9.98 14.11
N VAL A 553 15.76 8.91 13.33
CA VAL A 553 16.59 7.71 13.46
C VAL A 553 17.71 7.82 12.43
N THR A 554 18.95 7.87 12.88
CA THR A 554 20.12 8.06 12.00
C THR A 554 21.37 7.49 12.64
N HIS A 555 22.34 7.10 11.81
CA HIS A 555 23.71 6.76 12.21
C HIS A 555 24.73 7.85 11.81
N ARG A 556 24.28 8.96 11.18
CA ARG A 556 25.14 10.06 10.71
C ARG A 556 25.46 11.03 11.86
N LYS A 557 26.75 11.20 12.16
CA LYS A 557 27.23 12.08 13.24
C LYS A 557 26.76 13.53 13.11
N ARG A 558 26.81 14.12 11.91
CA ARG A 558 26.37 15.51 11.67
C ARG A 558 24.87 15.72 11.96
N THR A 559 24.03 14.73 11.69
CA THR A 559 22.59 14.77 11.98
C THR A 559 22.35 14.64 13.48
N MET A 560 23.06 13.74 14.16
CA MET A 560 23.00 13.59 15.63
C MET A 560 23.44 14.85 16.37
N GLU A 561 24.45 15.55 15.86
CA GLU A 561 24.95 16.80 16.46
C GLU A 561 23.89 17.90 16.52
N CYS A 562 22.85 17.84 15.69
CA CYS A 562 21.77 18.81 15.68
C CYS A 562 20.69 18.56 16.75
N ALA A 563 20.57 17.34 17.25
CA ALA A 563 19.50 16.97 18.17
C ALA A 563 19.66 17.63 19.54
N ASP A 564 18.53 18.04 20.15
CA ASP A 564 18.48 18.55 21.52
C ASP A 564 18.53 17.41 22.57
N THR A 565 18.05 16.24 22.19
CA THR A 565 18.07 15.02 23.01
C THR A 565 18.35 13.83 22.11
N LEU A 566 19.33 13.03 22.48
CA LEU A 566 19.68 11.78 21.83
C LEU A 566 19.10 10.61 22.61
N PHE A 567 18.39 9.73 21.92
CA PHE A 567 17.94 8.46 22.48
C PHE A 567 18.80 7.35 21.88
N GLY A 568 19.55 6.65 22.73
CA GLY A 568 20.31 5.47 22.36
C GLY A 568 19.55 4.21 22.73
N VAL A 569 19.58 3.21 21.86
CA VAL A 569 19.07 1.87 22.15
C VAL A 569 20.27 0.96 22.35
N THR A 570 20.37 0.31 23.51
CA THR A 570 21.39 -0.70 23.82
C THR A 570 20.73 -2.02 24.15
N MET A 571 21.43 -3.12 23.91
CA MET A 571 21.04 -4.46 24.34
C MET A 571 21.98 -4.90 25.46
N GLU A 572 21.57 -4.67 26.72
CA GLU A 572 22.33 -5.14 27.90
C GLU A 572 22.25 -6.67 28.04
N GLU A 573 21.13 -7.27 27.63
CA GLU A 573 20.90 -8.72 27.58
C GLU A 573 20.41 -9.12 26.17
N SER A 574 20.76 -10.33 25.71
CA SER A 574 20.37 -10.81 24.38
C SER A 574 18.84 -10.83 24.24
N GLY A 575 18.31 -10.03 23.31
CA GLY A 575 16.89 -9.95 23.02
C GLY A 575 16.10 -8.89 23.82
N VAL A 576 16.71 -8.19 24.78
CA VAL A 576 16.05 -7.09 25.52
C VAL A 576 16.70 -5.76 25.16
N SER A 577 15.97 -4.94 24.39
CA SER A 577 16.38 -3.58 24.05
C SER A 577 16.02 -2.61 25.18
N LYS A 578 16.99 -1.84 25.65
CA LYS A 578 16.83 -0.80 26.66
C LYS A 578 17.16 0.55 26.05
N VAL A 579 16.28 1.52 26.25
CA VAL A 579 16.46 2.89 25.75
C VAL A 579 17.10 3.74 26.85
N PHE A 580 18.14 4.50 26.50
CA PHE A 580 18.72 5.52 27.35
C PHE A 580 18.67 6.87 26.63
N SER A 581 18.59 7.96 27.39
CA SER A 581 18.50 9.32 26.85
C SER A 581 19.66 10.18 27.34
N ILE A 582 20.26 10.97 26.44
CA ILE A 582 21.29 11.95 26.74
C ILE A 582 20.81 13.30 26.21
N ARG A 583 20.81 14.35 27.04
CA ARG A 583 20.46 15.71 26.57
C ARG A 583 21.69 16.41 26.01
N ALA A 584 21.48 17.29 25.04
CA ALA A 584 22.56 18.08 24.42
C ALA A 584 23.36 18.93 25.43
N SER A 585 22.74 19.32 26.55
CA SER A 585 23.39 20.01 27.67
C SER A 585 24.52 19.21 28.33
N ASP A 586 24.54 17.89 28.16
CA ASP A 586 25.41 16.98 28.91
C ASP A 586 26.67 16.58 28.12
N TYR A 587 26.75 16.92 26.82
CA TYR A 587 27.91 16.60 25.95
C TYR A 587 28.38 17.74 25.01
N ARG A 588 27.62 18.83 24.84
CA ARG A 588 28.13 20.04 24.17
C ARG A 588 28.94 20.86 25.18
N LEU A 589 30.26 20.78 25.10
CA LEU A 589 31.23 21.63 25.82
C LEU A 589 31.58 22.86 24.99
#